data_AF-A0A1G4TLU2-F1
#
_entry.id   AF-A0A1G4TLU2-F1
#
_cell.length_a   1.000
_cell.length_b   1.000
_cell.length_c   1.000
_cell.angle_alpha   90.00
_cell.angle_beta   90.00
_cell.angle_gamma   90.00
#
_symmetry.space_group_name_H-M   'P 1'
#
loop_
_entity.id
_entity.type
_entity.pdbx_description
1 polymer ?
#
loop_
_entity_poly.entity_id
_entity_poly.type
_entity_poly.pdbx_seq_one_letter_code
_entity_poly.pdbx_strand_id
1 'polypeptide(L)'
;MNADRLMWIVVIGLAGGIGLVFFASRYGDVGGLGANDLAQIVFYGSLLMVVGASVFATFTGRLGEALRAAALWLVIFAVLAVGYTYRVELHAVAYRVLAELAPGYAVPLADNGPAVEVARARDGDFNVRVEVNGNRIPMLVDTGASSVVLTPEDAVAVGLPLEFLRYDIPIDTANGRGRAAAVVLDRIGIAGSIDERDVPALVASPGTLKHSLLGMTFLSRLASFEIRGEKLVMRAKALD
;
A
#
# COMPACT_ATOMS: atom_id res chain seq x y z
N MET A 1 -20.82 -6.82 -50.44
CA MET A 1 -22.27 -6.55 -50.41
C MET A 1 -22.42 -5.12 -49.91
N ASN A 2 -23.01 -4.21 -50.68
CA ASN A 2 -23.02 -2.77 -50.35
C ASN A 2 -23.78 -2.55 -49.04
N ALA A 3 -23.28 -1.69 -48.15
CA ALA A 3 -23.92 -1.39 -46.85
C ALA A 3 -25.39 -1.01 -47.01
N ASP A 4 -25.73 -0.34 -48.12
CA ASP A 4 -27.10 0.00 -48.50
C ASP A 4 -28.00 -1.24 -48.67
N ARG A 5 -27.49 -2.32 -49.28
CA ARG A 5 -28.27 -3.55 -49.47
C ARG A 5 -28.54 -4.26 -48.14
N LEU A 6 -27.58 -4.24 -47.21
CA LEU A 6 -27.75 -4.84 -45.90
C LEU A 6 -28.77 -4.06 -45.05
N MET A 7 -28.73 -2.73 -45.14
CA MET A 7 -29.71 -1.84 -44.52
C MET A 7 -31.13 -2.11 -45.05
N TRP A 8 -31.30 -2.21 -46.37
CA TRP A 8 -32.62 -2.49 -46.95
C TRP A 8 -33.18 -3.86 -46.56
N ILE A 9 -32.33 -4.89 -46.43
CA ILE A 9 -32.76 -6.22 -45.95
C ILE A 9 -33.27 -6.15 -44.50
N VAL A 10 -32.56 -5.42 -43.63
CA VAL A 10 -32.95 -5.24 -42.22
C VAL A 10 -34.28 -4.45 -42.12
N VAL A 11 -34.43 -3.39 -42.91
CA VAL A 11 -35.65 -2.56 -42.95
C VAL A 11 -36.86 -3.36 -43.44
N ILE A 12 -36.70 -4.15 -44.50
CA ILE A 12 -37.78 -4.99 -45.04
C ILE A 12 -38.17 -6.09 -44.04
N GLY A 13 -37.18 -6.72 -43.39
CA GLY A 13 -37.43 -7.74 -42.35
C GLY A 13 -38.18 -7.18 -41.14
N LEU A 14 -37.80 -5.98 -40.67
CA LEU A 14 -38.48 -5.26 -39.59
C LEU A 14 -39.92 -4.91 -39.96
N ALA A 15 -40.15 -4.36 -41.15
CA ALA A 15 -41.48 -4.01 -41.63
C ALA A 15 -42.39 -5.24 -41.75
N GLY A 16 -41.86 -6.37 -42.23
CA GLY A 16 -42.58 -7.64 -42.29
C GLY A 16 -42.94 -8.20 -40.91
N GLY A 17 -42.01 -8.13 -39.95
CA GLY A 17 -42.25 -8.54 -38.56
C GLY A 17 -43.32 -7.71 -37.86
N ILE A 18 -43.28 -6.39 -38.02
CA ILE A 18 -44.31 -5.48 -37.46
C ILE A 18 -45.68 -5.76 -38.10
N GLY A 19 -45.73 -6.02 -39.40
CA GLY A 19 -46.97 -6.39 -40.11
C GLY A 19 -47.58 -7.70 -39.58
N LEU A 20 -46.74 -8.70 -39.28
CA LEU A 20 -47.16 -9.98 -38.69
C LEU A 20 -47.75 -9.81 -37.28
N VAL A 21 -47.13 -8.97 -36.44
CA VAL A 21 -47.64 -8.64 -35.10
C VAL A 21 -48.98 -7.91 -35.18
N PHE A 22 -49.09 -6.94 -36.09
CA PHE A 22 -50.34 -6.21 -36.32
C PHE A 22 -51.47 -7.14 -36.79
N PHE A 23 -51.16 -8.05 -37.71
CA PHE A 23 -52.12 -9.04 -38.20
C PHE A 23 -52.59 -9.98 -37.08
N ALA A 24 -51.66 -10.52 -36.29
CA ALA A 24 -51.97 -11.39 -35.16
C ALA A 24 -52.82 -10.69 -34.08
N SER A 25 -52.58 -9.39 -33.85
CA SER A 25 -53.34 -8.60 -32.88
C SER A 25 -54.81 -8.39 -33.27
N ARG A 26 -55.13 -8.49 -34.58
CA ARG A 26 -56.45 -8.16 -35.13
C ARG A 26 -57.26 -9.38 -35.57
N TYR A 27 -56.60 -10.45 -35.98
CA TYR A 27 -57.25 -11.64 -36.56
C TYR A 27 -57.04 -12.91 -35.73
N GLY A 28 -56.36 -12.82 -34.58
CA GLY A 28 -56.04 -13.96 -33.71
C GLY A 28 -54.68 -14.58 -34.03
N ASP A 29 -54.35 -15.66 -33.34
CA ASP A 29 -53.02 -16.26 -33.37
C ASP A 29 -52.56 -16.66 -34.78
N VAL A 30 -51.29 -16.41 -35.07
CA VAL A 30 -50.69 -16.72 -36.37
C VAL A 30 -49.71 -17.87 -36.19
N GLY A 31 -50.04 -19.03 -36.77
CA GLY A 31 -49.20 -20.22 -36.66
C GLY A 31 -49.08 -20.77 -35.23
N GLY A 32 -50.07 -20.52 -34.36
CA GLY A 32 -50.09 -20.95 -32.97
C GLY A 32 -49.33 -20.04 -32.00
N LEU A 33 -48.84 -18.88 -32.46
CA LEU A 33 -48.22 -17.85 -31.63
C LEU A 33 -49.15 -16.66 -31.46
N GLY A 34 -49.30 -16.21 -30.22
CA GLY A 34 -50.06 -15.00 -29.90
C GLY A 34 -49.34 -13.72 -30.33
N ALA A 35 -50.09 -12.63 -30.44
CA ALA A 35 -49.54 -11.33 -30.85
C ALA A 35 -48.40 -10.84 -29.96
N ASN A 36 -48.44 -11.14 -28.64
CA ASN A 36 -47.40 -10.77 -27.70
C ASN A 36 -46.10 -11.58 -27.90
N ASP A 37 -46.20 -12.88 -28.19
CA ASP A 37 -45.05 -13.74 -28.44
C ASP A 37 -44.38 -13.36 -29.77
N LEU A 38 -45.17 -13.08 -30.80
CA LEU A 38 -44.69 -12.55 -32.06
C LEU A 38 -44.00 -11.18 -31.87
N ALA A 39 -44.57 -10.31 -31.03
CA ALA A 39 -43.96 -9.01 -30.74
C ALA A 39 -42.60 -9.16 -30.05
N GLN A 40 -42.46 -10.08 -29.10
CA GLN A 40 -41.19 -10.36 -28.45
C GLN A 40 -40.16 -10.96 -29.41
N ILE A 41 -40.54 -11.90 -30.27
CA ILE A 41 -39.64 -12.49 -31.27
C ILE A 41 -39.17 -11.44 -32.27
N VAL A 42 -40.06 -10.58 -32.75
CA VAL A 42 -39.72 -9.48 -33.66
C VAL A 42 -38.81 -8.46 -32.98
N PHE A 43 -39.08 -8.13 -31.70
CA PHE A 43 -38.26 -7.20 -30.93
C PHE A 43 -36.86 -7.75 -30.67
N TYR A 44 -36.72 -8.98 -30.15
CA TYR A 44 -35.42 -9.57 -29.89
C TYR A 44 -34.66 -9.92 -31.17
N GLY A 45 -35.35 -10.38 -32.21
CA GLY A 45 -34.76 -10.66 -33.52
C GLY A 45 -34.22 -9.41 -34.20
N SER A 46 -34.96 -8.30 -34.12
CA SER A 46 -34.48 -7.01 -34.65
C SER A 46 -33.32 -6.44 -33.85
N LEU A 47 -33.34 -6.54 -32.52
CA LEU A 47 -32.21 -6.17 -31.67
C LEU A 47 -30.96 -6.98 -32.02
N LEU A 48 -31.08 -8.30 -32.18
CA LEU A 48 -29.98 -9.19 -32.57
C LEU A 48 -29.44 -8.84 -33.95
N MET A 49 -30.31 -8.52 -34.92
CA MET A 49 -29.89 -8.09 -36.25
C MET A 49 -29.14 -6.76 -36.22
N VAL A 50 -29.62 -5.77 -35.47
CA VAL A 50 -28.96 -4.46 -35.39
C VAL A 50 -27.60 -4.59 -34.69
N VAL A 51 -27.52 -5.28 -33.56
CA VAL A 51 -26.26 -5.52 -32.84
C VAL A 51 -25.31 -6.35 -33.70
N GLY A 52 -25.79 -7.43 -34.30
CA GLY A 52 -25.02 -8.30 -35.18
C GLY A 52 -24.52 -7.58 -36.43
N ALA A 53 -25.35 -6.76 -37.08
CA ALA A 53 -24.95 -5.94 -38.23
C ALA A 53 -23.96 -4.84 -37.83
N SER A 54 -24.10 -4.24 -36.64
CA SER A 54 -23.18 -3.21 -36.14
C SER A 54 -21.81 -3.79 -35.78
N VAL A 55 -21.78 -4.96 -35.14
CA VAL A 55 -20.54 -5.74 -34.91
C VAL A 55 -19.96 -6.18 -36.25
N PHE A 56 -20.76 -6.74 -37.16
CA PHE A 56 -20.27 -7.18 -38.46
C PHE A 56 -19.73 -6.02 -39.31
N ALA A 57 -20.38 -4.85 -39.29
CA ALA A 57 -19.93 -3.64 -39.97
C ALA A 57 -18.65 -3.05 -39.35
N THR A 58 -18.45 -3.19 -38.04
CA THR A 58 -17.20 -2.76 -37.39
C THR A 58 -16.05 -3.75 -37.60
N PHE A 59 -16.35 -5.04 -37.81
CA PHE A 59 -15.34 -6.08 -38.04
C PHE A 59 -14.99 -6.30 -39.52
N THR A 60 -15.88 -5.96 -40.47
CA THR A 60 -15.60 -6.10 -41.90
C THR A 60 -14.78 -4.92 -42.43
N GLY A 61 -13.49 -5.16 -42.67
CA GLY A 61 -12.55 -4.18 -43.26
C GLY A 61 -11.48 -3.63 -42.31
N ARG A 62 -11.62 -3.87 -40.99
CA ARG A 62 -10.68 -3.40 -39.95
C ARG A 62 -10.12 -4.51 -39.06
N LEU A 63 -10.18 -5.76 -39.53
CA LEU A 63 -9.72 -6.94 -38.79
C LEU A 63 -8.25 -6.81 -38.33
N GLY A 64 -7.40 -6.15 -39.13
CA GLY A 64 -6.03 -5.81 -38.75
C GLY A 64 -5.92 -4.78 -37.61
N GLU A 65 -6.82 -3.80 -37.54
CA GLU A 65 -6.87 -2.82 -36.43
C GLU A 65 -7.35 -3.49 -35.14
N ALA A 66 -8.38 -4.35 -35.22
CA ALA A 66 -8.88 -5.12 -34.09
C ALA A 66 -7.82 -6.08 -33.53
N LEU A 67 -7.08 -6.78 -34.41
CA LEU A 67 -5.98 -7.66 -34.01
C LEU A 67 -4.81 -6.87 -33.38
N ARG A 68 -4.47 -5.69 -33.92
CA ARG A 68 -3.46 -4.80 -33.31
C ARG A 68 -3.88 -4.32 -31.92
N ALA A 69 -5.14 -3.93 -31.75
CA ALA A 69 -5.67 -3.53 -30.45
C ALA A 69 -5.66 -4.69 -29.45
N ALA A 70 -6.07 -5.90 -29.87
CA ALA A 70 -6.00 -7.09 -29.04
C ALA A 70 -4.57 -7.44 -28.63
N ALA A 71 -3.61 -7.33 -29.55
CA ALA A 71 -2.19 -7.53 -29.26
C ALA A 71 -1.65 -6.49 -28.26
N LEU A 72 -2.03 -5.22 -28.40
CA LEU A 72 -1.69 -4.17 -27.45
C LEU A 72 -2.24 -4.46 -26.05
N TRP A 73 -3.51 -4.87 -25.96
CA TRP A 73 -4.11 -5.27 -24.69
C TRP A 73 -3.38 -6.47 -24.06
N LEU A 74 -3.03 -7.48 -24.85
CA LEU A 74 -2.23 -8.62 -24.39
C LEU A 74 -0.89 -8.18 -23.82
N VAL A 75 -0.19 -7.25 -24.48
CA VAL A 75 1.07 -6.67 -23.98
C VAL A 75 0.85 -5.91 -22.67
N ILE A 76 -0.20 -5.09 -22.58
CA ILE A 76 -0.55 -4.35 -21.35
C ILE A 76 -0.81 -5.34 -20.21
N PHE A 77 -1.64 -6.36 -20.42
CA PHE A 77 -1.91 -7.38 -19.41
C PHE A 77 -0.66 -8.17 -19.02
N ALA A 78 0.22 -8.48 -19.98
CA ALA A 78 1.49 -9.14 -19.69
C ALA A 78 2.41 -8.26 -18.82
N VAL A 79 2.55 -6.98 -19.16
CA VAL A 79 3.34 -6.02 -18.37
C VAL A 79 2.75 -5.86 -16.96
N LEU A 80 1.42 -5.75 -16.83
CA LEU A 80 0.75 -5.68 -15.54
C LEU A 80 0.91 -6.98 -14.74
N ALA A 81 0.83 -8.14 -15.37
CA ALA A 81 1.04 -9.43 -14.72
C ALA A 81 2.49 -9.58 -14.23
N VAL A 82 3.47 -9.16 -15.02
CA VAL A 82 4.88 -9.11 -14.61
C VAL A 82 5.05 -8.12 -13.45
N GLY A 83 4.53 -6.90 -13.55
CA GLY A 83 4.59 -5.91 -12.47
C GLY A 83 3.93 -6.39 -11.18
N TYR A 84 2.80 -7.11 -11.28
CA TYR A 84 2.13 -7.72 -10.13
C TYR A 84 2.93 -8.91 -9.55
N THR A 85 3.57 -9.70 -10.40
CA THR A 85 4.44 -10.81 -9.97
C THR A 85 5.62 -10.27 -9.17
N TYR A 86 6.27 -9.21 -9.66
CA TYR A 86 7.40 -8.54 -9.02
C TYR A 86 6.98 -7.42 -8.04
N ARG A 87 5.73 -7.43 -7.56
CA ARG A 87 5.22 -6.34 -6.71
C ARG A 87 6.05 -6.18 -5.43
N VAL A 88 6.55 -7.27 -4.87
CA VAL A 88 7.31 -7.24 -3.60
C VAL A 88 8.69 -6.61 -3.83
N GLU A 89 9.36 -6.98 -4.92
CA GLU A 89 10.67 -6.44 -5.31
C GLU A 89 10.55 -4.96 -5.72
N LEU A 90 9.48 -4.59 -6.43
CA LEU A 90 9.21 -3.20 -6.81
C LEU A 90 9.03 -2.30 -5.58
N HIS A 91 8.35 -2.79 -4.54
CA HIS A 91 8.25 -2.08 -3.25
C HIS A 91 9.64 -1.93 -2.62
N ALA A 92 10.45 -2.99 -2.58
CA ALA A 92 11.80 -2.93 -2.04
C ALA A 92 12.70 -1.92 -2.77
N VAL A 93 12.61 -1.82 -4.10
CA VAL A 93 13.34 -0.81 -4.89
C VAL A 93 12.82 0.60 -4.60
N ALA A 94 11.50 0.79 -4.58
CA ALA A 94 10.90 2.07 -4.21
C ALA A 94 11.35 2.52 -2.81
N TYR A 95 11.42 1.59 -1.85
CA TYR A 95 11.89 1.87 -0.49
C TYR A 95 13.37 2.25 -0.44
N ARG A 96 14.23 1.65 -1.27
CA ARG A 96 15.64 2.06 -1.35
C ARG A 96 15.77 3.51 -1.85
N VAL A 97 15.01 3.85 -2.88
CA VAL A 97 14.97 5.22 -3.42
C VAL A 97 14.40 6.19 -2.36
N LEU A 98 13.32 5.84 -1.68
CA LEU A 98 12.72 6.63 -0.60
C LEU A 98 13.66 6.78 0.61
N ALA A 99 14.38 5.73 1.01
CA ALA A 99 15.35 5.78 2.10
C ALA A 99 16.57 6.64 1.74
N GLU A 100 16.96 6.68 0.46
CA GLU A 100 18.01 7.56 -0.04
C GLU A 100 17.58 9.03 -0.08
N LEU A 101 16.29 9.29 -0.32
CA LEU A 101 15.71 10.63 -0.28
C LEU A 101 15.36 11.09 1.15
N ALA A 102 15.04 10.17 2.05
CA ALA A 102 14.63 10.44 3.43
C ALA A 102 15.29 9.45 4.41
N PRO A 103 16.48 9.79 4.93
CA PRO A 103 17.21 8.96 5.90
C PRO A 103 16.36 8.62 7.13
N GLY A 104 16.46 7.37 7.60
CA GLY A 104 15.80 6.87 8.81
C GLY A 104 14.35 6.40 8.66
N TYR A 105 13.91 6.11 7.43
CA TYR A 105 12.66 5.40 7.19
C TYR A 105 12.80 3.92 7.58
N ALA A 106 11.98 3.47 8.52
CA ALA A 106 11.95 2.10 9.00
C ALA A 106 10.88 1.31 8.21
N VAL A 107 11.25 0.20 7.59
CA VAL A 107 10.36 -0.59 6.72
C VAL A 107 9.94 -1.87 7.43
N PRO A 108 8.64 -2.16 7.55
CA PRO A 108 8.19 -3.42 8.12
C PRO A 108 8.56 -4.60 7.19
N LEU A 109 9.14 -5.65 7.75
CA LEU A 109 9.39 -6.92 7.05
C LEU A 109 8.18 -7.83 7.23
N ALA A 110 7.68 -8.37 6.12
CA ALA A 110 6.56 -9.32 6.12
C ALA A 110 6.98 -10.78 6.40
N ASP A 111 8.28 -11.05 6.54
CA ASP A 111 8.81 -12.39 6.74
C ASP A 111 9.03 -12.72 8.22
N ASN A 112 8.33 -13.74 8.70
CA ASN A 112 8.45 -14.37 10.03
C ASN A 112 8.17 -13.43 11.23
N GLY A 113 6.98 -12.81 11.25
CA GLY A 113 6.49 -12.01 12.38
C GLY A 113 6.85 -10.53 12.30
N PRO A 114 6.46 -9.72 13.31
CA PRO A 114 6.62 -8.27 13.27
C PRO A 114 8.11 -7.90 13.32
N ALA A 115 8.63 -7.37 12.21
CA ALA A 115 10.02 -7.01 12.08
C ALA A 115 10.15 -5.68 11.33
N VAL A 116 11.25 -4.98 11.57
CA VAL A 116 11.56 -3.69 10.96
C VAL A 116 13.00 -3.69 10.46
N GLU A 117 13.21 -3.26 9.22
CA GLU A 117 14.52 -2.98 8.64
C GLU A 117 14.75 -1.47 8.56
N VAL A 118 15.92 -1.03 9.01
CA VAL A 118 16.38 0.36 8.96
C VAL A 118 17.68 0.40 8.16
N ALA A 119 17.73 1.25 7.14
CA ALA A 119 18.96 1.49 6.38
C ALA A 119 19.91 2.41 7.16
N ARG A 120 21.22 2.15 7.07
CA ARG A 120 22.24 3.02 7.64
C ARG A 120 22.20 4.39 6.96
N ALA A 121 22.26 5.45 7.75
CA ALA A 121 22.35 6.81 7.24
C ALA A 121 23.77 7.12 6.72
N ARG A 122 23.92 8.21 5.97
CA ARG A 122 25.20 8.59 5.32
C ARG A 122 26.32 8.92 6.32
N ASP A 123 25.95 9.31 7.53
CA ASP A 123 26.83 9.57 8.67
C ASP A 123 27.38 8.29 9.32
N GLY A 124 26.84 7.13 8.96
CA GLY A 124 27.31 5.83 9.45
C GLY A 124 26.43 5.24 10.55
N ASP A 125 25.45 6.00 11.04
CA ASP A 125 24.61 5.58 12.16
C ASP A 125 23.23 5.09 11.70
N PHE A 126 22.53 4.38 12.58
CA PHE A 126 21.15 3.93 12.33
C PHE A 126 20.17 4.91 12.98
N ASN A 127 19.72 5.90 12.21
CA ASN A 127 18.63 6.79 12.62
C ASN A 127 17.28 6.12 12.37
N VAL A 128 16.38 6.12 13.35
CA VAL A 128 15.03 5.56 13.24
C VAL A 128 14.01 6.58 13.72
N ARG A 129 12.88 6.70 13.02
CA ARG A 129 11.72 7.43 13.56
C ARG A 129 10.93 6.51 14.48
N VAL A 130 10.85 6.90 15.74
CA VAL A 130 10.21 6.15 16.82
C VAL A 130 8.98 6.92 17.28
N GLU A 131 7.88 6.21 17.53
CA GLU A 131 6.68 6.77 18.14
C GLU A 131 6.74 6.54 19.65
N VAL A 132 6.93 7.61 20.42
CA VAL A 132 7.00 7.59 21.87
C VAL A 132 5.79 8.33 22.42
N ASN A 133 4.97 7.66 23.23
CA ASN A 133 3.73 8.21 23.80
C ASN A 133 2.82 8.87 22.73
N GLY A 134 2.80 8.31 21.51
CA GLY A 134 2.00 8.82 20.38
C GLY A 134 2.66 9.94 19.55
N ASN A 135 3.83 10.44 19.95
CA ASN A 135 4.58 11.47 19.22
C ASN A 135 5.79 10.87 18.51
N ARG A 136 6.07 11.29 17.28
CA ARG A 136 7.17 10.76 16.48
C ARG A 136 8.43 11.61 16.63
N ILE A 137 9.51 10.99 17.11
CA ILE A 137 10.82 11.61 17.26
C ILE A 137 11.91 10.77 16.56
N PRO A 138 12.96 11.41 16.01
CA PRO A 138 14.13 10.69 15.51
C PRO A 138 14.99 10.20 16.68
N MET A 139 15.45 8.95 16.63
CA MET A 139 16.37 8.39 17.61
C MET A 139 17.49 7.62 16.92
N LEU A 140 18.67 7.65 17.51
CA LEU A 140 19.83 6.89 17.08
C LEU A 140 19.81 5.51 17.74
N VAL A 141 19.94 4.43 16.98
CA VAL A 141 20.14 3.11 17.57
C VAL A 141 21.57 2.99 18.08
N ASP A 142 21.73 2.84 19.38
CA ASP A 142 23.03 2.79 20.04
C ASP A 142 23.12 1.56 20.97
N THR A 143 23.85 0.54 20.52
CA THR A 143 24.09 -0.69 21.31
C THR A 143 25.05 -0.47 22.46
N GLY A 144 25.80 0.64 22.47
CA GLY A 144 26.68 1.04 23.58
C GLY A 144 25.92 1.76 24.70
N ALA A 145 24.74 2.30 24.42
CA ALA A 145 23.88 2.93 25.43
C ALA A 145 23.15 1.87 26.26
N SER A 146 23.37 1.87 27.57
CA SER A 146 22.72 0.93 28.49
C SER A 146 21.21 1.17 28.65
N SER A 147 20.73 2.37 28.32
CA SER A 147 19.34 2.79 28.44
C SER A 147 18.90 3.59 27.23
N VAL A 148 17.59 3.65 26.97
CA VAL A 148 16.99 4.69 26.15
C VAL A 148 17.24 6.04 26.81
N VAL A 149 17.75 7.01 26.05
CA VAL A 149 18.05 8.36 26.56
C VAL A 149 17.41 9.40 25.65
N LEU A 150 16.56 10.25 26.21
CA LEU A 150 15.95 11.37 25.51
C LEU A 150 16.74 12.66 25.76
N THR A 151 16.82 13.49 24.73
CA THR A 151 17.17 14.90 24.89
C THR A 151 16.05 15.63 25.65
N PRO A 152 16.33 16.75 26.34
CA PRO A 152 15.27 17.57 26.94
C PRO A 152 14.21 18.00 25.92
N GLU A 153 14.63 18.34 24.71
CA GLU A 153 13.76 18.81 23.64
C GLU A 153 12.78 17.70 23.21
N ASP A 154 13.29 16.48 23.01
CA ASP A 154 12.47 15.32 22.66
C ASP A 154 11.59 14.88 23.83
N ALA A 155 12.06 14.99 25.07
CA ALA A 155 11.26 14.72 26.26
C ALA A 155 10.02 15.64 26.35
N VAL A 156 10.16 16.93 26.02
CA VAL A 156 9.01 17.85 25.89
C VAL A 156 8.11 17.42 24.74
N ALA A 157 8.68 17.08 23.58
CA ALA A 157 7.93 16.70 22.39
C ALA A 157 7.06 15.46 22.61
N VAL A 158 7.49 14.53 23.48
CA VAL A 158 6.74 13.32 23.84
C VAL A 158 5.87 13.50 25.08
N GLY A 159 5.77 14.71 25.62
CA GLY A 159 4.84 15.09 26.69
C GLY A 159 5.33 14.81 28.12
N LEU A 160 6.64 14.64 28.34
CA LEU A 160 7.18 14.44 29.68
C LEU A 160 7.31 15.77 30.44
N PRO A 161 6.85 15.85 31.71
CA PRO A 161 6.90 17.08 32.49
C PRO A 161 8.30 17.29 33.11
N LEU A 162 9.19 17.96 32.36
CA LEU A 162 10.58 18.21 32.76
C LEU A 162 10.74 18.88 34.14
N GLU A 163 9.78 19.70 34.55
CA GLU A 163 9.83 20.50 35.77
C GLU A 163 9.84 19.68 37.07
N PHE A 164 9.36 18.43 37.02
CA PHE A 164 9.37 17.51 38.15
C PHE A 164 10.51 16.50 38.09
N LEU A 165 11.37 16.57 37.07
CA LEU A 165 12.46 15.62 36.89
C LEU A 165 13.65 15.97 37.76
N ARG A 166 14.20 14.93 38.41
CA ARG A 166 15.41 15.02 39.22
C ARG A 166 16.59 14.47 38.44
N TYR A 167 17.53 15.34 38.09
CA TYR A 167 18.75 14.97 37.35
C TYR A 167 19.84 14.44 38.29
N ASP A 168 19.56 13.32 38.96
CA ASP A 168 20.43 12.73 39.99
C ASP A 168 21.11 11.41 39.58
N ILE A 169 20.92 10.96 38.34
CA ILE A 169 21.57 9.77 37.80
C ILE A 169 22.83 10.18 37.02
N PRO A 170 24.04 9.75 37.42
CA PRO A 170 25.24 9.99 36.62
C PRO A 170 25.19 9.15 35.34
N ILE A 171 25.52 9.77 34.21
CA ILE A 171 25.68 9.08 32.93
C ILE A 171 27.02 9.43 32.30
N ASP A 172 27.63 8.45 31.64
CA ASP A 172 28.81 8.65 30.80
C ASP A 172 28.36 8.63 29.33
N THR A 173 28.71 9.68 28.61
CA THR A 173 28.37 9.83 27.19
C THR A 173 29.62 10.11 26.37
N ALA A 174 29.49 10.08 25.05
CA ALA A 174 30.59 10.47 24.14
C ALA A 174 31.06 11.92 24.38
N ASN A 175 30.19 12.79 24.90
CA ASN A 175 30.53 14.19 25.21
C ASN A 175 31.10 14.36 26.64
N GLY A 176 31.30 13.26 27.38
CA GLY A 176 31.77 13.26 28.76
C GLY A 176 30.69 12.91 29.78
N ARG A 177 30.95 13.26 31.04
CA ARG A 177 30.05 12.96 32.16
C ARG A 177 28.89 13.93 32.20
N GLY A 178 27.70 13.40 32.44
CA GLY A 178 26.48 14.18 32.59
C GLY A 178 25.59 13.66 33.70
N ARG A 179 24.41 14.28 33.81
CA ARG A 179 23.34 13.86 34.71
C ARG A 179 22.08 13.60 33.93
N ALA A 180 21.27 12.66 34.40
CA ALA A 180 19.99 12.33 33.80
C ALA A 180 18.92 12.13 34.88
N ALA A 181 17.67 12.22 34.46
CA ALA A 181 16.50 11.89 35.26
C ALA A 181 15.85 10.60 34.77
N ALA A 182 15.44 9.72 35.67
CA ALA A 182 14.71 8.52 35.30
C ALA A 182 13.27 8.82 34.94
N VAL A 183 12.80 8.20 33.86
CA VAL A 183 11.41 8.20 33.42
C VAL A 183 11.04 6.80 32.92
N VAL A 184 9.74 6.54 32.80
CA VAL A 184 9.22 5.36 32.12
C VAL A 184 8.38 5.85 30.96
N LEU A 185 8.65 5.32 29.77
CA LEU A 185 7.89 5.60 28.57
C LEU A 185 6.76 4.59 28.46
N ASP A 186 5.52 5.08 28.38
CA ASP A 186 4.32 4.24 28.34
C ASP A 186 4.34 3.31 27.14
N ARG A 187 4.80 3.84 25.99
CA ARG A 187 4.83 3.12 24.72
C ARG A 187 5.94 3.62 23.82
N ILE A 188 6.67 2.68 23.23
CA ILE A 188 7.65 2.90 22.16
C ILE A 188 7.26 2.02 20.97
N GLY A 189 6.87 2.66 19.87
CA GLY A 189 6.47 2.00 18.63
C GLY A 189 7.43 2.27 17.48
N ILE A 190 7.66 1.27 16.62
CA ILE A 190 8.45 1.45 15.38
C ILE A 190 7.68 0.86 14.19
N ALA A 191 7.41 1.72 13.19
CA ALA A 191 6.75 1.39 11.92
C ALA A 191 5.41 0.62 12.05
N GLY A 192 4.76 0.65 13.22
CA GLY A 192 3.55 -0.13 13.51
C GLY A 192 3.78 -1.64 13.66
N SER A 193 5.02 -2.13 13.60
CA SER A 193 5.36 -3.56 13.76
C SER A 193 5.92 -3.88 15.13
N ILE A 194 6.72 -2.99 15.71
CA ILE A 194 7.26 -3.17 17.07
C ILE A 194 6.48 -2.26 18.01
N ASP A 195 6.04 -2.81 19.14
CA ASP A 195 5.28 -2.12 20.18
C ASP A 195 5.76 -2.56 21.57
N GLU A 196 6.59 -1.74 22.20
CA GLU A 196 7.09 -2.00 23.56
C GLU A 196 6.43 -1.06 24.56
N ARG A 197 6.09 -1.57 25.74
CA ARG A 197 5.43 -0.83 26.81
C ARG A 197 6.30 -0.78 28.05
N ASP A 198 6.05 0.24 28.88
CA ASP A 198 6.69 0.43 30.17
C ASP A 198 8.22 0.33 30.05
N VAL A 199 8.79 1.14 29.16
CA VAL A 199 10.22 1.11 28.83
C VAL A 199 10.96 2.12 29.71
N PRO A 200 11.87 1.68 30.61
CA PRO A 200 12.71 2.57 31.38
C PRO A 200 13.60 3.39 30.44
N ALA A 201 13.61 4.69 30.67
CA ALA A 201 14.41 5.64 29.92
C ALA A 201 14.99 6.70 30.84
N LEU A 202 15.91 7.47 30.28
CA LEU A 202 16.56 8.59 30.94
C LEU A 202 16.29 9.87 30.14
N VAL A 203 16.14 10.99 30.83
CA VAL A 203 16.17 12.32 30.20
C VAL A 203 17.50 12.97 30.56
N ALA A 204 18.34 13.23 29.56
CA ALA A 204 19.66 13.83 29.78
C ALA A 204 19.52 15.31 30.17
N SER A 205 20.46 15.82 30.97
CA SER A 205 20.53 17.26 31.26
C SER A 205 20.84 18.05 29.99
N PRO A 206 20.35 19.29 29.85
CA PRO A 206 20.61 20.14 28.69
C PRO A 206 22.09 20.21 28.30
N GLY A 207 22.39 20.05 27.02
CA GLY A 207 23.75 20.08 26.47
C GLY A 207 24.58 18.80 26.66
N THR A 208 24.05 17.77 27.36
CA THR A 208 24.77 16.50 27.54
C THR A 208 24.76 15.64 26.28
N LEU A 209 23.62 15.62 25.57
CA LEU A 209 23.35 14.72 24.45
C LEU A 209 22.83 15.52 23.24
N LYS A 210 23.29 15.17 22.04
CA LYS A 210 22.89 15.84 20.79
C LYS A 210 21.63 15.23 20.15
N HIS A 211 21.48 13.92 20.25
CA HIS A 211 20.39 13.15 19.65
C HIS A 211 19.89 12.11 20.65
N SER A 212 18.59 11.90 20.69
CA SER A 212 18.00 10.84 21.53
C SER A 212 18.51 9.46 21.09
N LEU A 213 18.79 8.59 22.06
CA LEU A 213 19.39 7.28 21.85
C LEU A 213 18.39 6.17 22.18
N LEU A 214 18.27 5.19 21.28
CA LEU A 214 17.52 3.97 21.46
C LEU A 214 18.49 2.87 21.92
N GLY A 215 18.64 2.77 23.25
CA GLY A 215 19.61 1.88 23.88
C GLY A 215 19.04 0.54 24.38
N MET A 216 19.81 -0.13 25.23
CA MET A 216 19.57 -1.52 25.61
C MET A 216 18.29 -1.77 26.42
N THR A 217 17.75 -0.79 27.17
CA THR A 217 16.44 -0.95 27.85
C THR A 217 15.27 -1.16 26.89
N PHE A 218 15.42 -0.79 25.62
CA PHE A 218 14.52 -1.15 24.53
C PHE A 218 15.04 -2.36 23.74
N LEU A 219 16.30 -2.33 23.28
CA LEU A 219 16.83 -3.36 22.36
C LEU A 219 16.80 -4.78 22.96
N SER A 220 17.00 -4.92 24.26
CA SER A 220 16.96 -6.22 24.96
C SER A 220 15.56 -6.84 25.07
N ARG A 221 14.50 -6.09 24.76
CA ARG A 221 13.11 -6.56 24.79
C ARG A 221 12.71 -7.25 23.49
N LEU A 222 13.39 -6.91 22.41
CA LEU A 222 13.21 -7.49 21.09
C LEU A 222 13.61 -8.96 21.08
N ALA A 223 13.00 -9.77 20.20
CA ALA A 223 13.44 -11.14 19.96
C ALA A 223 14.85 -11.19 19.38
N SER A 224 15.15 -10.28 18.45
CA SER A 224 16.50 -10.07 17.94
C SER A 224 16.68 -8.67 17.38
N PHE A 225 17.93 -8.19 17.39
CA PHE A 225 18.37 -7.05 16.61
C PHE A 225 19.71 -7.41 15.96
N GLU A 226 19.83 -7.20 14.66
CA GLU A 226 20.98 -7.65 13.87
C GLU A 226 21.42 -6.58 12.90
N ILE A 227 22.71 -6.28 12.89
CA ILE A 227 23.32 -5.41 11.88
C ILE A 227 23.91 -6.30 10.78
N ARG A 228 23.38 -6.17 9.56
CA ARG A 228 23.81 -6.90 8.36
C ARG A 228 24.28 -5.90 7.31
N GLY A 229 25.57 -5.57 7.34
CA GLY A 229 26.17 -4.56 6.46
C GLY A 229 25.59 -3.17 6.71
N GLU A 230 24.85 -2.65 5.72
CA GLU A 230 24.21 -1.33 5.74
C GLU A 230 22.77 -1.33 6.25
N LYS A 231 22.36 -2.41 6.92
CA LYS A 231 20.99 -2.61 7.40
C LYS A 231 20.97 -3.06 8.85
N LEU A 232 20.05 -2.49 9.62
CA LEU A 232 19.67 -2.97 10.93
C LEU A 232 18.31 -3.65 10.81
N VAL A 233 18.20 -4.89 11.29
CA VAL A 233 16.94 -5.63 11.35
C VAL A 233 16.56 -5.83 12.81
N MET A 234 15.38 -5.39 13.21
CA MET A 234 14.82 -5.54 14.55
C MET A 234 13.56 -6.41 14.49
N ARG A 235 13.43 -7.37 15.39
CA ARG A 235 12.28 -8.29 15.45
C ARG A 235 11.57 -8.20 16.80
N ALA A 236 10.27 -7.97 16.78
CA ALA A 236 9.45 -8.01 17.99
C ALA A 236 9.43 -9.43 18.56
N LYS A 237 9.26 -9.54 19.88
CA LYS A 237 8.97 -10.82 20.51
C LYS A 237 7.56 -11.28 20.13
N ALA A 238 7.39 -12.57 19.87
CA ALA A 238 6.06 -13.14 19.69
C ALA A 238 5.29 -12.96 21.02
N LEU A 239 4.03 -12.52 20.92
CA LEU A 239 3.12 -12.54 22.06
C LEU A 239 2.78 -14.01 22.32
N ASP A 240 3.26 -14.56 23.43
CA ASP A 240 2.84 -15.88 23.94
C ASP A 240 1.45 -15.79 24.57
#